data_AF-A0AAU0XQ97-F1
#
_entry.id   AF-A0AAU0XQ97-F1
#
_cell.length_a   1.000
_cell.length_b   1.000
_cell.length_c   1.000
_cell.angle_alpha   90.00
_cell.angle_beta   90.00
_cell.angle_gamma   90.00
#
_symmetry.space_group_name_H-M   'P 1'
#
loop_
_entity.id
_entity.type
_entity.pdbx_description
1 polymer ?
#
loop_
_entity_poly.entity_id
_entity_poly.type
_entity_poly.pdbx_seq_one_letter_code
_entity_poly.pdbx_strand_id
1 'polypeptide(L)'
;MLAAMSTSDTPPSAPGEPFSRDRGDACPGSLRLHRADDGALARVRIPGGVLTMRQADVLREAARELGDGELHLTSRGNVQLRGLGADCGGRLAELIGAAGLLPSWSHERIRNVVASPLSGLDGRGRSDVRPWLTALDGLLCGSDKAAGLSGRFLFALDDGRGDVDALGADVTLLGRDDGSARLRIGAAEAVLRVSGADAPRAALIAAETFVDAARETGVWRVSELPLPAEELLSQVRTAMRAAGVDAADRLEHVPPPTAAQEPGYGLVGTSGPAALCVGVPFGRLTGAQWEGLTRAGGEVRLTPWRSVVVTGVARGGAAARLAEWDAAGLVVGPDSAWTGVGACIGRPGCAKSLADVRGDAEAAVTAGDPGVARLPVYWSGCERRCGHPKGSWVDVVAVPGGHQVSRVRGDVRGAPATVHGSPSDLAAAVTAARITRS
;
A
#
# COMPACT_ATOMS: atom_id res chain seq x y z
N MET A 1 16.25 -12.85 27.63
CA MET A 1 15.07 -12.20 28.25
C MET A 1 15.31 -10.70 28.24
N LEU A 2 14.73 -9.98 27.29
CA LEU A 2 14.78 -8.51 27.26
C LEU A 2 13.36 -8.03 26.94
N ALA A 3 12.78 -7.29 27.89
CA ALA A 3 11.40 -6.86 27.91
C ALA A 3 11.12 -5.78 26.85
N ALA A 4 9.93 -5.83 26.26
CA ALA A 4 9.39 -4.76 25.46
C ALA A 4 9.30 -3.48 26.31
N MET A 5 9.89 -2.37 25.83
CA MET A 5 9.81 -1.10 26.52
C MET A 5 8.39 -0.52 26.44
N SER A 6 7.77 -0.34 27.60
CA SER A 6 6.48 0.33 27.78
C SER A 6 6.62 1.82 27.44
N THR A 7 5.79 2.35 26.54
CA THR A 7 5.69 3.79 26.28
C THR A 7 4.68 4.42 27.23
N SER A 8 5.14 5.38 28.04
CA SER A 8 4.35 6.16 29.00
C SER A 8 3.22 6.98 28.34
N ASP A 9 2.11 7.13 29.06
CA ASP A 9 0.96 7.98 28.71
C ASP A 9 1.30 9.47 28.81
N THR A 10 1.09 10.24 27.73
CA THR A 10 1.18 11.71 27.76
C THR A 10 0.03 12.34 26.94
N PRO A 11 -0.62 13.43 27.42
CA PRO A 11 -1.77 14.03 26.74
C PRO A 11 -1.45 14.67 25.38
N PRO A 12 -2.46 14.93 24.52
CA PRO A 12 -2.26 15.59 23.22
C PRO A 12 -1.85 17.06 23.40
N SER A 13 -0.84 17.50 22.66
CA SER A 13 -0.37 18.89 22.62
C SER A 13 -1.21 19.76 21.68
N ALA A 14 -1.23 21.07 21.98
CA ALA A 14 -2.00 22.09 21.27
C ALA A 14 -1.40 22.43 19.88
N PRO A 15 -2.19 23.02 18.96
CA PRO A 15 -1.72 23.35 17.62
C PRO A 15 -0.75 24.54 17.63
N GLY A 16 0.47 24.38 17.08
CA GLY A 16 1.40 25.49 16.80
C GLY A 16 2.85 25.33 17.26
N GLU A 17 3.21 24.25 17.96
CA GLU A 17 4.62 24.01 18.34
C GLU A 17 5.42 23.37 17.20
N PRO A 18 6.71 23.74 17.02
CA PRO A 18 7.60 23.09 16.08
C PRO A 18 7.72 21.60 16.40
N PHE A 19 7.61 20.74 15.37
CA PHE A 19 7.70 19.29 15.49
C PHE A 19 9.10 18.88 16.00
N SER A 20 9.26 18.77 17.32
CA SER A 20 10.42 18.12 17.94
C SER A 20 10.39 16.61 17.70
N ARG A 21 11.55 16.03 17.35
CA ARG A 21 11.79 14.58 17.22
C ARG A 21 11.59 13.79 18.53
N ASP A 22 11.28 14.44 19.66
CA ASP A 22 11.04 13.76 20.94
C ASP A 22 9.91 12.73 20.92
N ARG A 23 9.02 12.82 19.92
CA ARG A 23 8.06 11.75 19.60
C ARG A 23 8.55 11.00 18.36
N GLY A 24 9.46 10.05 18.55
CA GLY A 24 9.98 9.22 17.44
C GLY A 24 8.87 8.65 16.53
N ASP A 25 9.18 8.38 15.26
CA ASP A 25 8.19 7.98 14.25
C ASP A 25 7.31 6.81 14.76
N ALA A 26 6.01 7.08 14.88
CA ALA A 26 4.98 6.19 15.41
C ALA A 26 4.36 5.27 14.33
N CYS A 27 4.88 5.29 13.10
CA CYS A 27 4.45 4.38 12.04
C CYS A 27 4.63 2.94 12.51
N PRO A 28 3.57 2.10 12.51
CA PRO A 28 3.66 0.73 12.97
C PRO A 28 4.72 -0.04 12.20
N GLY A 29 5.43 -0.89 12.93
CA GLY A 29 6.43 -1.79 12.41
C GLY A 29 6.12 -3.24 12.76
N SER A 30 7.03 -4.13 12.39
CA SER A 30 6.95 -5.52 12.81
C SER A 30 7.59 -5.78 14.17
N LEU A 31 8.51 -4.89 14.59
CA LEU A 31 9.20 -4.97 15.89
C LEU A 31 8.63 -3.97 16.90
N ARG A 32 8.07 -2.87 16.40
CA ARG A 32 7.31 -1.90 17.19
C ARG A 32 5.83 -2.00 16.87
N LEU A 33 5.13 -2.77 17.69
CA LEU A 33 3.68 -2.90 17.62
C LEU A 33 2.99 -1.58 18.00
N HIS A 34 1.86 -1.30 17.37
CA HIS A 34 1.02 -0.16 17.70
C HIS A 34 -0.26 -0.61 18.39
N ARG A 35 -0.68 0.06 19.46
CA ARG A 35 -1.94 -0.26 20.15
C ARG A 35 -3.14 0.22 19.33
N ALA A 36 -4.13 -0.65 19.19
CA ALA A 36 -5.46 -0.34 18.68
C ALA A 36 -6.53 -1.00 19.58
N ASP A 37 -7.80 -0.72 19.31
CA ASP A 37 -8.93 -1.21 20.14
C ASP A 37 -9.15 -2.71 20.02
N ASP A 38 -8.80 -3.29 18.88
CA ASP A 38 -8.83 -4.73 18.65
C ASP A 38 -7.60 -5.45 19.21
N GLY A 39 -6.64 -4.73 19.79
CA GLY A 39 -5.36 -5.27 20.23
C GLY A 39 -4.19 -4.54 19.56
N ALA A 40 -2.98 -5.07 19.74
CA ALA A 40 -1.84 -4.54 19.02
C ALA A 40 -1.96 -4.84 17.50
N LEU A 41 -1.30 -4.04 16.68
CA LEU A 41 -1.14 -4.30 15.26
C LEU A 41 0.33 -4.21 14.87
N ALA A 42 0.71 -5.06 13.92
CA ALA A 42 2.02 -5.08 13.29
C ALA A 42 1.87 -4.80 11.80
N ARG A 43 2.85 -4.11 11.22
CA ARG A 43 2.96 -3.98 9.76
C ARG A 43 4.21 -4.70 9.29
N VAL A 44 4.01 -5.73 8.47
CA VAL A 44 5.08 -6.50 7.83
C VAL A 44 5.34 -5.92 6.45
N ARG A 45 6.55 -5.37 6.25
CA ARG A 45 6.95 -4.76 4.99
C ARG A 45 7.47 -5.81 4.03
N ILE A 46 6.92 -5.81 2.82
CA ILE A 46 7.14 -6.79 1.77
C ILE A 46 7.63 -6.00 0.54
N PRO A 47 8.95 -5.99 0.26
CA PRO A 47 9.50 -5.27 -0.88
C PRO A 47 8.79 -5.64 -2.19
N GLY A 48 8.27 -4.63 -2.88
CA GLY A 48 7.51 -4.80 -4.13
C GLY A 48 6.20 -5.57 -3.98
N GLY A 49 5.78 -5.88 -2.75
CA GLY A 49 4.66 -6.78 -2.45
C GLY A 49 4.91 -8.23 -2.83
N VAL A 50 6.14 -8.64 -3.16
CA VAL A 50 6.45 -9.99 -3.63
C VAL A 50 6.68 -10.94 -2.45
N LEU A 51 5.90 -12.01 -2.41
CA LEU A 51 5.98 -13.08 -1.41
C LEU A 51 6.27 -14.42 -2.07
N THR A 52 7.24 -15.13 -1.51
CA THR A 52 7.33 -16.58 -1.69
C THR A 52 6.18 -17.27 -0.97
N MET A 53 5.82 -18.48 -1.39
CA MET A 53 4.75 -19.25 -0.72
C MET A 53 5.07 -19.54 0.75
N ARG A 54 6.34 -19.86 1.07
CA ARG A 54 6.80 -20.03 2.45
C ARG A 54 6.54 -18.78 3.31
N GLN A 55 6.87 -17.60 2.78
CA GLN A 55 6.62 -16.35 3.50
C GLN A 55 5.13 -16.09 3.69
N ALA A 56 4.32 -16.39 2.67
CA ALA A 56 2.88 -16.27 2.76
C ALA A 56 2.28 -17.22 3.82
N ASP A 57 2.75 -18.46 3.91
CA ASP A 57 2.32 -19.42 4.94
C ASP A 57 2.68 -18.94 6.34
N VAL A 58 3.90 -18.42 6.54
CA VAL A 58 4.33 -17.86 7.84
C VAL A 58 3.45 -16.69 8.26
N LEU A 59 3.05 -15.82 7.33
CA LEU A 59 2.14 -14.71 7.63
C LEU A 59 0.76 -15.21 8.07
N ARG A 60 0.24 -16.25 7.42
CA ARG A 60 -1.04 -16.88 7.79
C ARG A 60 -0.97 -17.50 9.18
N GLU A 61 0.12 -18.22 9.48
CA GLU A 61 0.34 -18.82 10.79
C GLU A 61 0.47 -17.75 11.89
N ALA A 62 1.24 -16.69 11.63
CA ALA A 62 1.36 -15.57 12.56
C ALA A 62 0.02 -14.87 12.82
N ALA A 63 -0.80 -14.65 11.77
CA ALA A 63 -2.14 -14.09 11.92
C ALA A 63 -3.03 -14.98 12.80
N ARG A 64 -3.03 -16.30 12.53
CA ARG A 64 -3.84 -17.29 13.25
C ARG A 64 -3.42 -17.48 14.72
N GLU A 65 -2.12 -17.52 14.98
CA GLU A 65 -1.60 -17.86 16.30
C GLU A 65 -1.47 -16.66 17.23
N LEU A 66 -1.18 -15.48 16.68
CA LEU A 66 -0.86 -14.30 17.47
C LEU A 66 -1.92 -13.20 17.40
N GLY A 67 -2.80 -13.23 16.40
CA GLY A 67 -3.76 -12.19 16.08
C GLY A 67 -5.19 -12.68 15.91
N ASP A 68 -5.96 -11.97 15.10
CA ASP A 68 -7.37 -12.26 14.81
C ASP A 68 -7.59 -13.29 13.67
N GLY A 69 -6.51 -13.86 13.12
CA GLY A 69 -6.57 -14.83 12.02
C GLY A 69 -6.70 -14.21 10.62
N GLU A 70 -6.82 -12.89 10.52
CA GLU A 70 -7.01 -12.17 9.25
C GLU A 70 -5.71 -11.51 8.77
N LEU A 71 -5.58 -11.35 7.45
CA LEU A 71 -4.49 -10.60 6.83
C LEU A 71 -5.04 -9.34 6.16
N HIS A 72 -4.51 -8.19 6.56
CA HIS A 72 -4.92 -6.91 5.98
C HIS A 72 -3.90 -6.37 4.99
N LEU A 73 -4.29 -6.26 3.72
CA LEU A 73 -3.52 -5.59 2.68
C LEU A 73 -3.50 -4.09 2.92
N THR A 74 -2.33 -3.48 2.72
CA THR A 74 -2.13 -2.03 2.85
C THR A 74 -2.04 -1.38 1.48
N SER A 75 -2.22 -0.05 1.42
CA SER A 75 -2.09 0.74 0.18
C SER A 75 -0.65 0.86 -0.36
N ARG A 76 0.26 0.01 0.11
CA ARG A 76 1.69 0.00 -0.26
C ARG A 76 2.18 -1.43 -0.53
N GLY A 77 1.28 -2.38 -0.79
CA GLY A 77 1.65 -3.77 -1.06
C GLY A 77 2.21 -4.52 0.16
N ASN A 78 1.96 -4.04 1.37
CA ASN A 78 2.39 -4.69 2.62
C ASN A 78 1.21 -5.40 3.32
N VAL A 79 1.53 -6.24 4.30
CA VAL A 79 0.55 -6.91 5.17
C VAL A 79 0.52 -6.25 6.55
N GLN A 80 -0.67 -6.16 7.12
CA GLN A 80 -0.90 -5.75 8.50
C GLN A 80 -1.61 -6.87 9.25
N LEU A 81 -1.04 -7.25 10.39
CA LEU A 81 -1.63 -8.19 11.34
C LEU A 81 -2.28 -7.38 12.46
N ARG A 82 -3.46 -7.81 12.91
CA ARG A 82 -4.24 -7.14 13.96
C ARG A 82 -4.68 -8.16 15.00
N GLY A 83 -5.35 -7.70 16.06
CA GLY A 83 -5.74 -8.60 17.15
C GLY A 83 -4.58 -9.07 18.01
N LEU A 84 -3.40 -8.46 17.89
CA LEU A 84 -2.19 -9.00 18.49
C LEU A 84 -2.21 -8.88 20.01
N GLY A 85 -1.88 -9.98 20.69
CA GLY A 85 -1.69 -9.99 22.14
C GLY A 85 -0.55 -9.07 22.58
N ALA A 86 -0.65 -8.49 23.78
CA ALA A 86 0.31 -7.49 24.28
C ALA A 86 1.77 -7.99 24.30
N ASP A 87 1.98 -9.29 24.55
CA ASP A 87 3.31 -9.90 24.70
C ASP A 87 3.79 -10.68 23.48
N CYS A 88 3.05 -10.65 22.36
CA CYS A 88 3.35 -11.49 21.19
C CYS A 88 4.51 -10.95 20.33
N GLY A 89 4.99 -9.74 20.60
CA GLY A 89 5.97 -9.05 19.74
C GLY A 89 7.27 -9.84 19.53
N GLY A 90 7.80 -10.48 20.58
CA GLY A 90 9.00 -11.30 20.47
C GLY A 90 8.80 -12.52 19.57
N ARG A 91 7.68 -13.22 19.74
CA ARG A 91 7.34 -14.39 18.92
C ARG A 91 7.07 -14.00 17.47
N LEU A 92 6.36 -12.88 17.24
CA LEU A 92 6.13 -12.37 15.90
C LEU A 92 7.45 -12.08 15.20
N ALA A 93 8.36 -11.35 15.86
CA ALA A 93 9.69 -11.01 15.33
C ALA A 93 10.49 -12.25 14.94
N GLU A 94 10.43 -13.31 15.74
CA GLU A 94 11.11 -14.57 15.50
C GLU A 94 10.55 -15.29 14.25
N LEU A 95 9.21 -15.40 14.14
CA LEU A 95 8.54 -16.02 12.99
C LEU A 95 8.87 -15.30 11.67
N ILE A 96 8.66 -13.99 11.62
CA ILE A 96 8.90 -13.21 10.40
C ILE A 96 10.39 -13.11 10.07
N GLY A 97 11.26 -13.08 11.09
CA GLY A 97 12.71 -13.07 10.93
C GLY A 97 13.21 -14.36 10.30
N ALA A 98 12.76 -15.51 10.80
CA ALA A 98 13.09 -16.82 10.24
C ALA A 98 12.61 -16.99 8.77
N ALA A 99 11.58 -16.24 8.36
CA ALA A 99 11.06 -16.22 7.00
C ALA A 99 11.73 -15.18 6.07
N GLY A 100 12.68 -14.39 6.56
CA GLY A 100 13.33 -13.30 5.80
C GLY A 100 12.41 -12.08 5.57
N LEU A 101 11.26 -12.03 6.23
CA LEU A 101 10.33 -10.89 6.19
C LEU A 101 10.75 -9.75 7.11
N LEU A 102 11.80 -9.94 7.90
CA LEU A 102 12.52 -8.89 8.61
C LEU A 102 13.90 -8.67 7.97
N PRO A 103 14.26 -7.44 7.56
CA PRO A 103 15.57 -7.17 6.97
C PRO A 103 16.68 -7.19 8.04
N SER A 104 16.42 -6.47 9.12
CA SER A 104 17.22 -6.37 10.34
C SER A 104 16.37 -5.64 11.40
N TRP A 105 16.89 -5.53 12.63
CA TRP A 105 16.24 -4.75 13.69
C TRP A 105 16.20 -3.25 13.38
N SER A 106 17.26 -2.71 12.79
CA SER A 106 17.40 -1.28 12.47
C SER A 106 16.69 -0.88 11.17
N HIS A 107 16.44 -1.83 10.26
CA HIS A 107 15.97 -1.54 8.90
C HIS A 107 14.53 -2.00 8.64
N GLU A 108 13.79 -2.45 9.67
CA GLU A 108 12.41 -2.96 9.48
C GLU A 108 11.45 -1.92 8.85
N ARG A 109 11.76 -0.63 9.00
CA ARG A 109 10.94 0.49 8.52
C ARG A 109 11.19 0.90 7.08
N ILE A 110 12.40 0.66 6.60
CA ILE A 110 12.92 1.29 5.39
C ILE A 110 12.53 0.52 4.12
N ARG A 111 12.07 -0.73 4.26
CA ARG A 111 11.61 -1.62 3.18
C ARG A 111 10.24 -1.27 2.60
N ASN A 112 9.89 0.01 2.63
CA ASN A 112 8.65 0.48 2.05
C ASN A 112 8.86 0.77 0.56
N VAL A 113 8.97 -0.30 -0.23
CA VAL A 113 9.21 -0.29 -1.67
C VAL A 113 7.98 -0.86 -2.38
N VAL A 114 7.39 -0.09 -3.30
CA VAL A 114 6.34 -0.56 -4.21
C VAL A 114 6.96 -0.81 -5.58
N ALA A 115 6.51 -1.85 -6.28
CA ALA A 115 6.93 -2.15 -7.64
C ALA A 115 5.71 -2.45 -8.53
N SER A 116 5.82 -2.22 -9.83
CA SER A 116 4.77 -2.58 -10.79
C SER A 116 4.43 -4.08 -10.65
N PRO A 117 3.22 -4.44 -10.17
CA PRO A 117 2.91 -5.81 -9.79
C PRO A 117 2.88 -6.77 -10.98
N LEU A 118 2.72 -6.26 -12.21
CA LEU A 118 2.69 -7.06 -13.43
C LEU A 118 4.03 -7.12 -14.17
N SER A 119 5.11 -6.58 -13.59
CA SER A 119 6.43 -6.57 -14.23
C SER A 119 6.90 -8.00 -14.55
N GLY A 120 7.26 -8.22 -15.82
CA GLY A 120 7.67 -9.53 -16.33
C GLY A 120 6.55 -10.57 -16.49
N LEU A 121 5.26 -10.22 -16.33
CA LEU A 121 4.15 -11.18 -16.42
C LEU A 121 3.28 -11.03 -17.68
N ASP A 122 3.07 -9.80 -18.17
CA ASP A 122 2.08 -9.53 -19.23
C ASP A 122 2.66 -8.90 -20.51
N GLY A 123 3.97 -8.64 -20.55
CA GLY A 123 4.65 -8.04 -21.70
C GLY A 123 4.26 -6.59 -21.99
N ARG A 124 3.53 -5.91 -21.10
CA ARG A 124 3.15 -4.49 -21.27
C ARG A 124 4.14 -3.51 -20.66
N GLY A 125 4.97 -3.97 -19.73
CA GLY A 125 6.05 -3.19 -19.14
C GLY A 125 7.20 -3.00 -20.13
N ARG A 126 7.93 -1.90 -19.99
CA ARG A 126 9.11 -1.55 -20.80
C ARG A 126 10.39 -2.23 -20.33
N SER A 127 10.49 -2.51 -19.03
CA SER A 127 11.64 -3.17 -18.40
C SER A 127 11.17 -4.12 -17.30
N ASP A 128 11.94 -5.15 -16.97
CA ASP A 128 11.69 -5.97 -15.78
C ASP A 128 12.36 -5.33 -14.55
N VAL A 129 11.58 -4.90 -13.57
CA VAL A 129 12.09 -4.20 -12.39
C VAL A 129 12.45 -5.13 -11.24
N ARG A 130 12.22 -6.44 -11.35
CA ARG A 130 12.52 -7.41 -10.28
C ARG A 130 14.01 -7.49 -9.92
N PRO A 131 14.96 -7.43 -10.88
CA PRO A 131 16.37 -7.32 -10.55
C PRO A 131 16.69 -6.05 -9.77
N TRP A 132 16.07 -4.91 -10.12
CA TRP A 132 16.24 -3.65 -9.39
C TRP A 132 15.67 -3.73 -7.99
N LEU A 133 14.51 -4.37 -7.80
CA LEU A 133 13.90 -4.59 -6.49
C LEU A 133 14.84 -5.36 -5.57
N THR A 134 15.39 -6.47 -6.05
CA THR A 134 16.31 -7.32 -5.26
C THR A 134 17.58 -6.56 -4.90
N ALA A 135 18.17 -5.84 -5.87
CA ALA A 135 19.39 -5.07 -5.64
C ALA A 135 19.16 -3.88 -4.68
N LEU A 136 18.05 -3.15 -4.84
CA LEU A 136 17.70 -2.03 -3.97
C LEU A 136 17.42 -2.51 -2.54
N ASP A 137 16.69 -3.61 -2.36
CA ASP A 137 16.44 -4.16 -1.02
C ASP A 137 17.75 -4.51 -0.30
N GLY A 138 18.68 -5.18 -0.99
CA GLY A 138 20.00 -5.50 -0.46
C GLY A 138 20.82 -4.25 -0.09
N LEU A 139 20.83 -3.24 -0.97
CA LEU A 139 21.52 -1.96 -0.74
C LEU A 139 20.94 -1.19 0.45
N LEU A 140 19.61 -1.15 0.58
CA LEU A 140 18.92 -0.53 1.69
C LEU A 140 19.28 -1.21 3.01
N CYS A 141 19.25 -2.55 3.06
CA CYS A 141 19.62 -3.32 4.24
C CYS A 141 21.10 -3.14 4.65
N GLY A 142 21.97 -2.86 3.68
CA GLY A 142 23.40 -2.64 3.90
C GLY A 142 23.80 -1.19 4.25
N SER A 143 22.88 -0.22 4.19
CA SER A 143 23.19 1.19 4.45
C SER A 143 22.79 1.60 5.87
N ASP A 144 23.76 1.96 6.70
CA ASP A 144 23.53 2.53 8.04
C ASP A 144 22.78 3.85 7.97
N LYS A 145 23.03 4.64 6.92
CA LYS A 145 22.40 5.94 6.73
C LYS A 145 20.93 5.80 6.33
N ALA A 146 20.61 4.82 5.48
CA ALA A 146 19.23 4.52 5.11
C ALA A 146 18.37 4.10 6.31
N ALA A 147 18.97 3.56 7.39
CA ALA A 147 18.25 3.27 8.64
C ALA A 147 17.60 4.50 9.28
N GLY A 148 18.04 5.72 8.92
CA GLY A 148 17.42 6.98 9.34
C GLY A 148 16.10 7.31 8.63
N LEU A 149 15.71 6.56 7.60
CA LEU A 149 14.46 6.77 6.87
C LEU A 149 13.24 6.41 7.72
N SER A 150 12.21 7.26 7.64
CA SER A 150 10.93 7.01 8.29
C SER A 150 10.18 5.85 7.63
N GLY A 151 9.24 5.25 8.35
CA GLY A 151 8.31 4.28 7.76
C GLY A 151 7.32 4.91 6.77
N ARG A 152 7.37 6.23 6.57
CA ARG A 152 6.57 6.97 5.60
C ARG A 152 7.30 7.17 4.28
N PHE A 153 8.63 7.18 4.27
CA PHE A 153 9.43 7.26 3.04
C PHE A 153 9.09 6.09 2.13
N LEU A 154 8.87 6.35 0.84
CA LEU A 154 8.38 5.40 -0.14
C LEU A 154 9.28 5.40 -1.36
N PHE A 155 9.69 4.20 -1.77
CA PHE A 155 10.29 3.96 -3.07
C PHE A 155 9.23 3.39 -4.03
N ALA A 156 9.31 3.74 -5.30
CA ALA A 156 8.53 3.12 -6.37
C ALA A 156 9.44 2.63 -7.51
N LEU A 157 9.19 1.41 -7.98
CA LEU A 157 9.84 0.81 -9.13
C LEU A 157 8.79 0.59 -10.22
N ASP A 158 8.69 1.54 -11.14
CA ASP A 158 7.77 1.48 -12.25
C ASP A 158 8.43 0.81 -13.45
N ASP A 159 7.77 -0.18 -14.03
CA ASP A 159 8.30 -0.94 -15.16
C ASP A 159 8.21 -0.19 -16.50
N GLY A 160 7.82 1.08 -16.47
CA GLY A 160 7.67 1.99 -17.60
C GLY A 160 6.22 2.12 -18.11
N ARG A 161 5.28 1.41 -17.47
CA ARG A 161 3.83 1.50 -17.76
C ARG A 161 3.14 2.65 -17.02
N GLY A 162 3.75 3.22 -15.99
CA GLY A 162 3.21 4.34 -15.22
C GLY A 162 2.16 3.95 -14.17
N ASP A 163 2.09 2.67 -13.77
CA ASP A 163 1.09 2.20 -12.80
C ASP A 163 1.41 2.67 -11.38
N VAL A 164 2.69 2.76 -11.01
CA VAL A 164 3.11 3.11 -9.65
C VAL A 164 3.74 4.50 -9.53
N ASP A 165 4.14 5.16 -10.63
CA ASP A 165 4.67 6.56 -10.61
C ASP A 165 3.67 7.54 -9.97
N ALA A 166 2.38 7.38 -10.28
CA ALA A 166 1.30 8.23 -9.77
C ALA A 166 1.04 8.09 -8.25
N LEU A 167 1.70 7.13 -7.58
CA LEU A 167 1.61 7.00 -6.12
C LEU A 167 2.36 8.12 -5.38
N GLY A 168 3.20 8.89 -6.07
CA GLY A 168 3.95 10.00 -5.48
C GLY A 168 4.96 9.50 -4.44
N ALA A 169 5.78 8.53 -4.83
CA ALA A 169 6.90 8.06 -4.03
C ALA A 169 7.95 9.18 -3.86
N ASP A 170 8.78 9.05 -2.83
CA ASP A 170 9.88 10.00 -2.59
C ASP A 170 11.01 9.78 -3.59
N VAL A 171 11.22 8.53 -4.01
CA VAL A 171 12.17 8.13 -5.04
C VAL A 171 11.49 7.13 -5.96
N THR A 172 11.43 7.45 -7.26
CA THR A 172 10.89 6.55 -8.28
C THR A 172 11.94 6.20 -9.32
N LEU A 173 12.06 4.91 -9.66
CA LEU A 173 12.78 4.45 -10.85
C LEU A 173 11.75 4.08 -11.93
N LEU A 174 11.86 4.70 -13.10
CA LEU A 174 10.98 4.45 -14.25
C LEU A 174 11.75 3.67 -15.33
N GLY A 175 11.30 2.45 -15.59
CA GLY A 175 11.88 1.55 -16.59
C GLY A 175 11.75 2.05 -18.03
N ARG A 176 12.72 1.67 -18.86
CA ARG A 176 12.77 2.03 -20.28
C ARG A 176 13.09 0.82 -21.14
N ASP A 177 12.74 0.93 -22.42
CA ASP A 177 12.92 -0.14 -23.42
C ASP A 177 14.40 -0.46 -23.70
N ASP A 178 15.32 0.48 -23.40
CA ASP A 178 16.77 0.31 -23.54
C ASP A 178 17.43 -0.33 -22.29
N GLY A 179 16.62 -0.76 -21.31
CA GLY A 179 17.08 -1.32 -20.05
C GLY A 179 17.63 -0.30 -19.05
N SER A 180 17.68 0.99 -19.40
CA SER A 180 18.04 2.07 -18.48
C SER A 180 16.84 2.53 -17.63
N ALA A 181 17.09 3.38 -16.64
CA ALA A 181 16.04 3.96 -15.79
C ALA A 181 16.01 5.48 -15.87
N ARG A 182 14.86 6.09 -15.55
CA ARG A 182 14.78 7.48 -15.12
C ARG A 182 14.56 7.53 -13.62
N LEU A 183 15.40 8.26 -12.91
CA LEU A 183 15.26 8.57 -11.50
C LEU A 183 14.43 9.85 -11.33
N ARG A 184 13.31 9.75 -10.61
CA ARG A 184 12.48 10.87 -10.16
C ARG A 184 12.59 11.04 -8.65
N ILE A 185 12.61 12.29 -8.20
CA ILE A 185 12.59 12.68 -6.79
C ILE A 185 11.27 13.38 -6.48
N GLY A 186 10.49 12.81 -5.57
CA GLY A 186 9.15 13.29 -5.24
C GLY A 186 8.27 13.46 -6.49
N ALA A 187 7.64 14.62 -6.61
CA ALA A 187 6.79 14.98 -7.76
C ALA A 187 7.51 15.81 -8.84
N ALA A 188 8.84 15.93 -8.80
CA ALA A 188 9.60 16.75 -9.75
C ALA A 188 9.40 16.25 -11.18
N GLU A 189 9.11 17.14 -12.13
CA GLU A 189 8.98 16.77 -13.55
C GLU A 189 10.34 16.52 -14.20
N ALA A 190 11.40 17.12 -13.67
CA ALA A 190 12.77 16.84 -14.05
C ALA A 190 13.21 15.47 -13.54
N VAL A 191 13.67 14.62 -14.45
CA VAL A 191 14.16 13.27 -14.15
C VAL A 191 15.57 13.06 -14.70
N LEU A 192 16.36 12.24 -14.01
CA LEU A 192 17.74 11.93 -14.38
C LEU A 192 17.81 10.53 -14.98
N ARG A 193 18.35 10.39 -16.19
CA ARG A 193 18.60 9.06 -16.76
C ARG A 193 19.83 8.43 -16.11
N VAL A 194 19.71 7.16 -15.74
CA VAL A 194 20.77 6.35 -15.14
C VAL A 194 20.86 5.00 -15.84
N SER A 195 22.05 4.40 -15.86
CA SER A 195 22.24 3.04 -16.38
C SER A 195 21.36 2.04 -15.61
N GLY A 196 20.92 0.95 -16.26
CA GLY A 196 20.12 -0.08 -15.60
C GLY A 196 20.87 -0.78 -14.46
N ALA A 197 22.21 -0.88 -14.58
CA ALA A 197 23.06 -1.46 -13.54
C ALA A 197 23.16 -0.56 -12.31
N ASP A 198 23.21 0.76 -12.50
CA ASP A 198 23.34 1.71 -11.40
C ASP A 198 22.00 2.20 -10.84
N ALA A 199 20.87 1.91 -11.48
CA ALA A 199 19.57 2.42 -11.05
C ALA A 199 19.25 2.17 -9.55
N PRO A 200 19.47 0.97 -8.98
CA PRO A 200 19.28 0.73 -7.55
C PRO A 200 20.21 1.57 -6.67
N ARG A 201 21.47 1.77 -7.09
CA ARG A 201 22.45 2.58 -6.36
C ARG A 201 22.10 4.06 -6.41
N ALA A 202 21.61 4.54 -7.55
CA ALA A 202 21.10 5.90 -7.70
C ALA A 202 19.91 6.17 -6.77
N ALA A 203 18.99 5.21 -6.63
CA ALA A 203 17.86 5.31 -5.71
C ALA A 203 18.31 5.31 -4.22
N LEU A 204 19.30 4.51 -3.85
CA LEU A 204 19.89 4.56 -2.50
C LEU A 204 20.52 5.93 -2.23
N ILE A 205 21.36 6.43 -3.15
CA ILE A 205 22.00 7.74 -3.02
C ILE A 205 20.95 8.84 -2.86
N ALA A 206 19.87 8.80 -3.65
CA ALA A 206 18.77 9.74 -3.51
C ALA A 206 18.16 9.76 -2.10
N ALA A 207 17.91 8.59 -1.54
CA ALA A 207 17.37 8.46 -0.19
C ALA A 207 18.37 8.91 0.88
N GLU A 208 19.65 8.61 0.71
CA GLU A 208 20.71 9.06 1.61
C GLU A 208 20.92 10.58 1.57
N THR A 209 20.80 11.21 0.40
CA THR A 209 20.81 12.67 0.26
C THR A 209 19.59 13.29 0.95
N PHE A 210 18.41 12.67 0.82
CA PHE A 210 17.23 13.09 1.57
C PHE A 210 17.46 13.01 3.09
N VAL A 211 18.06 11.92 3.59
CA VAL A 211 18.36 11.78 5.03
C VAL A 211 19.21 12.94 5.52
N ASP A 212 20.21 13.37 4.74
CA ASP A 212 21.04 14.53 5.08
C ASP A 212 20.24 15.84 5.09
N ALA A 213 19.46 16.10 4.03
CA ALA A 213 18.63 17.30 3.93
C ALA A 213 17.56 17.38 5.04
N ALA A 214 17.06 16.24 5.51
CA ALA A 214 16.06 16.15 6.57
C ALA A 214 16.66 16.15 8.00
N ARG A 215 17.99 16.22 8.17
CA ARG A 215 18.63 16.16 9.50
C ARG A 215 18.16 17.29 10.42
N GLU A 216 18.14 18.51 9.90
CA GLU A 216 17.81 19.72 10.67
C GLU A 216 16.30 19.90 10.84
N THR A 217 15.52 19.58 9.80
CA THR A 217 14.07 19.81 9.77
C THR A 217 13.27 18.67 10.39
N GLY A 218 13.82 17.45 10.41
CA GLY A 218 13.17 16.28 10.98
C GLY A 218 12.02 15.70 10.13
N VAL A 219 11.84 16.16 8.89
CA VAL A 219 10.75 15.74 8.02
C VAL A 219 10.89 14.29 7.55
N TRP A 220 9.77 13.68 7.15
CA TRP A 220 9.67 12.25 6.88
C TRP A 220 9.56 11.91 5.40
N ARG A 221 9.22 12.89 4.56
CA ARG A 221 8.99 12.76 3.11
C ARG A 221 9.72 13.87 2.36
N VAL A 222 10.08 13.61 1.10
CA VAL A 222 10.68 14.63 0.22
C VAL A 222 9.75 15.83 0.05
N SER A 223 8.43 15.60 -0.05
CA SER A 223 7.43 16.66 -0.21
C SER A 223 7.29 17.59 1.00
N GLU A 224 7.88 17.22 2.14
CA GLU A 224 7.84 17.99 3.38
C GLU A 224 9.11 18.85 3.54
N LEU A 225 10.14 18.68 2.69
CA LEU A 225 11.36 19.46 2.77
C LEU A 225 11.10 20.94 2.44
N PRO A 226 11.73 21.88 3.15
CA PRO A 226 11.69 23.30 2.83
C PRO A 226 12.65 23.65 1.66
N LEU A 227 12.81 22.74 0.70
CA LEU A 227 13.55 22.99 -0.53
C LEU A 227 12.82 22.34 -1.74
N PRO A 228 12.93 22.91 -2.94
CA PRO A 228 12.37 22.32 -4.15
C PRO A 228 12.96 20.95 -4.45
N ALA A 229 12.15 20.06 -5.04
CA ALA A 229 12.61 18.71 -5.39
C ALA A 229 13.72 18.71 -6.45
N GLU A 230 13.76 19.73 -7.32
CA GLU A 230 14.81 19.97 -8.32
C GLU A 230 16.16 20.30 -7.67
N GLU A 231 16.13 21.02 -6.55
CA GLU A 231 17.34 21.33 -5.79
C GLU A 231 17.89 20.06 -5.14
N LEU A 232 17.01 19.25 -4.53
CA LEU A 232 17.39 17.93 -4.01
C LEU A 232 17.96 17.05 -5.14
N LEU A 233 17.33 17.01 -6.31
CA LEU A 233 17.82 16.27 -7.48
C LEU A 233 19.23 16.72 -7.91
N SER A 234 19.53 18.01 -7.83
CA SER A 234 20.89 18.54 -8.10
C SER A 234 21.92 18.02 -7.10
N GLN A 235 21.57 17.98 -5.80
CA GLN A 235 22.41 17.40 -4.75
C GLN A 235 22.62 15.90 -4.98
N VAL A 236 21.56 15.16 -5.32
CA VAL A 236 21.62 13.73 -5.66
C VAL A 236 22.55 13.49 -6.85
N ARG A 237 22.43 14.29 -7.92
CA ARG A 237 23.32 14.19 -9.10
C ARG A 237 24.78 14.42 -8.74
N THR A 238 25.06 15.34 -7.81
CA THR A 238 26.42 15.60 -7.32
C THR A 238 26.96 14.40 -6.54
N ALA A 239 26.15 13.84 -5.63
CA ALA A 239 26.50 12.64 -4.88
C ALA A 239 26.71 11.41 -5.79
N MET A 240 25.91 11.26 -6.83
CA MET A 240 26.06 10.20 -7.84
C MET A 240 27.38 10.31 -8.61
N ARG A 241 27.76 11.52 -9.06
CA ARG A 241 29.06 11.74 -9.70
C ARG A 241 30.22 11.37 -8.78
N ALA A 242 30.15 11.79 -7.51
CA ALA A 242 31.17 11.44 -6.52
C ALA A 242 31.24 9.93 -6.25
N ALA A 243 30.12 9.22 -6.37
CA ALA A 243 30.03 7.77 -6.18
C ALA A 243 30.35 6.96 -7.45
N GLY A 244 30.68 7.60 -8.58
CA GLY A 244 30.96 6.95 -9.85
C GLY A 244 29.76 6.28 -10.50
N VAL A 245 28.54 6.76 -10.22
CA VAL A 245 27.30 6.27 -10.83
C VAL A 245 27.14 6.86 -12.24
N ASP A 246 26.89 6.00 -13.23
CA ASP A 246 26.68 6.40 -14.61
C ASP A 246 25.29 7.03 -14.80
N ALA A 247 25.28 8.35 -14.94
CA ALA A 247 24.08 9.15 -15.14
C ALA A 247 24.28 10.18 -16.24
N ALA A 248 23.24 10.40 -17.03
CA ALA A 248 23.28 11.34 -18.14
C ALA A 248 23.48 12.79 -17.64
N ASP A 249 24.25 13.59 -18.38
CA ASP A 249 24.46 15.00 -18.06
C ASP A 249 23.16 15.83 -18.18
N ARG A 250 22.30 15.47 -19.13
CA ARG A 250 21.07 16.20 -19.44
C ARG A 250 19.89 15.61 -18.68
N LEU A 251 19.13 16.50 -18.03
CA LEU A 251 17.84 16.16 -17.45
C LEU A 251 16.79 15.94 -18.55
N GLU A 252 15.89 14.99 -18.31
CA GLU A 252 14.69 14.80 -19.12
C GLU A 252 13.50 15.39 -18.37
N HIS A 253 12.45 15.73 -19.10
CA HIS A 253 11.21 16.26 -18.52
C HIS A 253 10.08 15.27 -18.76
N VAL A 254 9.54 14.72 -17.69
CA VAL A 254 8.50 13.69 -17.71
C VAL A 254 7.43 14.08 -16.70
N PRO A 255 6.28 14.61 -17.13
CA PRO A 255 5.18 14.92 -16.22
C PRO A 255 4.74 13.65 -15.47
N PRO A 256 4.47 13.71 -14.16
CA PRO A 256 3.92 12.57 -13.44
C PRO A 256 2.50 12.25 -13.95
N PRO A 257 2.09 10.96 -13.98
CA PRO A 257 0.73 10.61 -14.36
C PRO A 257 -0.28 11.18 -13.36
N THR A 258 -1.46 11.55 -13.85
CA THR A 258 -2.52 12.15 -13.02
C THR A 258 -3.25 11.13 -12.15
N ALA A 259 -3.23 9.84 -12.52
CA ALA A 259 -3.87 8.76 -11.80
C ALA A 259 -3.05 7.47 -11.91
N ALA A 260 -3.04 6.70 -10.82
CA ALA A 260 -2.44 5.39 -10.77
C ALA A 260 -3.33 4.37 -11.49
N GLN A 261 -2.72 3.43 -12.21
CA GLN A 261 -3.44 2.39 -12.95
C GLN A 261 -3.35 1.06 -12.19
N GLU A 262 -4.47 0.58 -11.69
CA GLU A 262 -4.52 -0.73 -11.05
C GLU A 262 -4.57 -1.87 -12.08
N PRO A 263 -4.00 -3.05 -11.76
CA PRO A 263 -4.18 -4.23 -12.59
C PRO A 263 -5.65 -4.61 -12.73
N GLY A 264 -6.10 -4.91 -13.95
CA GLY A 264 -7.40 -5.53 -14.18
C GLY A 264 -7.49 -6.91 -13.51
N TYR A 265 -8.68 -7.26 -13.04
CA TYR A 265 -8.96 -8.57 -12.43
C TYR A 265 -9.10 -9.67 -13.49
N GLY A 266 -8.85 -10.91 -13.07
CA GLY A 266 -8.92 -12.10 -13.92
C GLY A 266 -7.56 -12.51 -14.48
N LEU A 267 -7.56 -13.04 -15.71
CA LEU A 267 -6.35 -13.57 -16.35
C LEU A 267 -5.38 -12.46 -16.75
N VAL A 268 -4.13 -12.61 -16.33
CA VAL A 268 -3.02 -11.72 -16.65
C VAL A 268 -2.11 -12.38 -17.71
N GLY A 269 -1.77 -11.62 -18.74
CA GLY A 269 -0.82 -12.00 -19.78
C GLY A 269 -1.38 -12.96 -20.84
N THR A 270 -0.83 -12.89 -22.05
CA THR A 270 -1.34 -13.62 -23.22
C THR A 270 -0.54 -14.88 -23.56
N SER A 271 0.66 -15.06 -23.00
CA SER A 271 1.55 -16.20 -23.23
C SER A 271 2.22 -16.68 -21.93
N GLY A 272 2.73 -17.92 -21.91
CA GLY A 272 3.39 -18.51 -20.74
C GLY A 272 2.45 -18.99 -19.62
N PRO A 273 3.00 -19.38 -18.45
CA PRO A 273 2.23 -19.70 -17.25
C PRO A 273 1.27 -18.55 -16.93
N ALA A 274 0.02 -18.86 -16.59
CA ALA A 274 -0.96 -17.81 -16.30
C ALA A 274 -0.63 -17.16 -14.96
N ALA A 275 -0.83 -15.84 -14.89
CA ALA A 275 -1.04 -15.15 -13.63
C ALA A 275 -2.51 -14.75 -13.52
N LEU A 276 -3.03 -14.67 -12.31
CA LEU A 276 -4.39 -14.25 -12.01
C LEU A 276 -4.35 -13.07 -11.06
N CYS A 277 -5.10 -12.01 -11.35
CA CYS A 277 -5.26 -10.86 -10.45
C CYS A 277 -6.68 -10.89 -9.84
N VAL A 278 -6.77 -10.75 -8.53
CA VAL A 278 -8.06 -10.66 -7.83
C VAL A 278 -8.07 -9.53 -6.82
N GLY A 279 -9.17 -8.80 -6.74
CA GLY A 279 -9.39 -7.78 -5.74
C GLY A 279 -9.81 -8.38 -4.40
N VAL A 280 -9.43 -7.72 -3.32
CA VAL A 280 -9.74 -8.15 -1.96
C VAL A 280 -10.67 -7.10 -1.33
N PRO A 281 -11.95 -7.45 -1.05
CA PRO A 281 -12.86 -6.55 -0.35
C PRO A 281 -12.23 -5.99 0.92
N PHE A 282 -12.22 -4.65 1.03
CA PHE A 282 -11.57 -3.88 2.10
C PHE A 282 -10.06 -4.12 2.29
N GLY A 283 -9.42 -4.94 1.45
CA GLY A 283 -8.09 -5.46 1.70
C GLY A 283 -8.03 -6.41 2.90
N ARG A 284 -9.11 -7.12 3.24
CA ARG A 284 -9.15 -8.13 4.31
C ARG A 284 -9.25 -9.53 3.72
N LEU A 285 -8.29 -10.40 4.03
CA LEU A 285 -8.30 -11.81 3.67
C LEU A 285 -8.42 -12.67 4.91
N THR A 286 -9.38 -13.59 4.88
CA THR A 286 -9.43 -14.67 5.86
C THR A 286 -8.25 -15.61 5.66
N GLY A 287 -7.88 -16.35 6.71
CA GLY A 287 -6.85 -17.40 6.60
C GLY A 287 -7.15 -18.41 5.48
N ALA A 288 -8.42 -18.75 5.27
CA ALA A 288 -8.84 -19.68 4.21
C ALA A 288 -8.70 -19.07 2.79
N GLN A 289 -9.09 -17.81 2.60
CA GLN A 289 -8.89 -17.11 1.32
C GLN A 289 -7.39 -16.97 1.00
N TRP A 290 -6.58 -16.61 1.99
CA TRP A 290 -5.13 -16.50 1.85
C TRP A 290 -4.50 -17.84 1.46
N GLU A 291 -4.90 -18.92 2.11
CA GLU A 291 -4.44 -20.27 1.78
C GLU A 291 -4.88 -20.69 0.36
N GLY A 292 -6.12 -20.38 -0.03
CA GLY A 292 -6.62 -20.61 -1.38
C GLY A 292 -5.84 -19.87 -2.48
N LEU A 293 -5.37 -18.65 -2.18
CA LEU A 293 -4.54 -17.86 -3.10
C LEU A 293 -3.11 -18.42 -3.23
N THR A 294 -2.52 -18.85 -2.11
CA THR A 294 -1.11 -19.27 -2.04
C THR A 294 -0.87 -20.72 -2.50
N ARG A 295 -1.90 -21.58 -2.49
CA ARG A 295 -1.81 -22.96 -3.00
C ARG A 295 -1.62 -23.08 -4.52
N ALA A 296 -1.70 -21.99 -5.29
CA ALA A 296 -1.65 -22.06 -6.75
C ALA A 296 -0.24 -22.31 -7.35
N GLY A 297 0.82 -22.20 -6.55
CA GLY A 297 2.22 -22.31 -7.00
C GLY A 297 2.80 -20.99 -7.52
N GLY A 298 4.13 -20.90 -7.70
CA GLY A 298 4.82 -19.68 -8.13
C GLY A 298 5.11 -18.69 -6.99
N GLU A 299 4.65 -17.46 -7.14
CA GLU A 299 4.75 -16.36 -6.16
C GLU A 299 3.45 -15.57 -6.08
N VAL A 300 3.28 -14.85 -4.96
CA VAL A 300 2.16 -13.94 -4.72
C VAL A 300 2.68 -12.50 -4.73
N ARG A 301 2.01 -11.60 -5.44
CA ARG A 301 2.32 -10.17 -5.46
C ARG A 301 1.15 -9.36 -4.93
N LEU A 302 1.36 -8.69 -3.81
CA LEU A 302 0.40 -7.79 -3.19
C LEU A 302 0.49 -6.42 -3.85
N THR A 303 -0.66 -5.88 -4.27
CA THR A 303 -0.68 -4.58 -4.94
C THR A 303 -0.99 -3.45 -3.95
N PRO A 304 -0.61 -2.20 -4.25
CA PRO A 304 -1.03 -1.04 -3.47
C PRO A 304 -2.54 -0.72 -3.60
N TRP A 305 -3.29 -1.45 -4.43
CA TRP A 305 -4.72 -1.27 -4.66
C TRP A 305 -5.59 -2.35 -4.00
N ARG A 306 -5.06 -3.04 -2.97
CA ARG A 306 -5.79 -4.10 -2.24
C ARG A 306 -6.20 -5.25 -3.16
N SER A 307 -5.34 -5.60 -4.11
CA SER A 307 -5.47 -6.79 -4.95
C SER A 307 -4.26 -7.70 -4.80
N VAL A 308 -4.39 -8.92 -5.28
CA VAL A 308 -3.35 -9.95 -5.23
C VAL A 308 -3.17 -10.53 -6.63
N VAL A 309 -1.93 -10.57 -7.09
CA VAL A 309 -1.54 -11.28 -8.31
C VAL A 309 -0.90 -12.60 -7.92
N VAL A 310 -1.47 -13.71 -8.37
CA VAL A 310 -0.97 -15.06 -8.15
C VAL A 310 -0.39 -15.59 -9.44
N THR A 311 0.88 -15.96 -9.45
CA THR A 311 1.56 -16.50 -10.64
C THR A 311 1.50 -18.03 -10.66
N GLY A 312 2.12 -18.68 -11.65
CA GLY A 312 2.28 -20.13 -11.67
C GLY A 312 0.99 -20.93 -11.93
N VAL A 313 -0.12 -20.27 -12.26
CA VAL A 313 -1.41 -20.93 -12.50
C VAL A 313 -1.40 -21.61 -13.86
N ALA A 314 -1.85 -22.87 -13.91
CA ALA A 314 -2.05 -23.56 -15.18
C ALA A 314 -3.16 -22.86 -15.99
N ARG A 315 -2.84 -22.40 -17.20
CA ARG A 315 -3.76 -21.60 -18.02
C ARG A 315 -5.11 -22.29 -18.29
N GLY A 316 -5.11 -23.63 -18.46
CA GLY A 316 -6.33 -24.43 -18.61
C GLY A 316 -7.21 -24.49 -17.35
N GLY A 317 -6.64 -24.27 -16.16
CA GLY A 317 -7.36 -24.23 -14.88
C GLY A 317 -7.74 -22.83 -14.40
N ALA A 318 -7.34 -21.78 -15.14
CA ALA A 318 -7.52 -20.39 -14.74
C ALA A 318 -9.00 -20.03 -14.47
N ALA A 319 -9.91 -20.42 -15.37
CA ALA A 319 -11.33 -20.12 -15.22
C ALA A 319 -11.95 -20.81 -14.00
N ALA A 320 -11.61 -22.08 -13.75
CA ALA A 320 -12.08 -22.82 -12.58
C ALA A 320 -11.55 -22.18 -11.28
N ARG A 321 -10.29 -21.75 -11.27
CA ARG A 321 -9.71 -21.08 -10.10
C ARG A 321 -10.34 -19.71 -9.83
N LEU A 322 -10.63 -18.93 -10.87
CA LEU A 322 -11.35 -17.67 -10.71
C LEU A 322 -12.77 -17.91 -10.16
N ALA A 323 -13.48 -18.93 -10.64
CA ALA A 323 -14.80 -19.28 -10.10
C ALA A 323 -14.74 -19.70 -8.62
N GLU A 324 -13.72 -20.46 -8.22
CA GLU A 324 -13.48 -20.84 -6.80
C GLU A 324 -13.25 -19.60 -5.93
N TRP A 325 -12.45 -18.65 -6.41
CA TRP A 325 -12.15 -17.41 -5.68
C TRP A 325 -13.30 -16.42 -5.63
N ASP A 326 -14.11 -16.34 -6.68
CA ASP A 326 -15.36 -15.57 -6.70
C ASP A 326 -16.35 -16.12 -5.68
N ALA A 327 -16.54 -17.45 -5.64
CA ALA A 327 -17.35 -18.11 -4.63
C ALA A 327 -16.83 -17.91 -3.20
N ALA A 328 -15.52 -17.71 -3.04
CA ALA A 328 -14.90 -17.35 -1.77
C ALA A 328 -15.00 -15.84 -1.44
N GLY A 329 -15.66 -15.03 -2.28
CA GLY A 329 -15.89 -13.61 -2.06
C GLY A 329 -14.76 -12.68 -2.52
N LEU A 330 -13.85 -13.15 -3.37
CA LEU A 330 -12.82 -12.32 -4.00
C LEU A 330 -13.34 -11.68 -5.30
N VAL A 331 -12.79 -10.53 -5.66
CA VAL A 331 -13.21 -9.80 -6.85
C VAL A 331 -12.44 -10.29 -8.06
N VAL A 332 -13.10 -11.01 -8.97
CA VAL A 332 -12.46 -11.61 -10.16
C VAL A 332 -12.74 -10.87 -11.47
N GLY A 333 -13.58 -9.82 -11.42
CA GLY A 333 -13.98 -9.05 -12.59
C GLY A 333 -14.68 -7.74 -12.22
N PRO A 334 -14.87 -6.84 -13.20
CA PRO A 334 -15.48 -5.53 -12.98
C PRO A 334 -16.95 -5.62 -12.53
N ASP A 335 -17.65 -6.69 -12.91
CA ASP A 335 -19.08 -6.90 -12.62
C ASP A 335 -19.37 -7.30 -11.16
N SER A 336 -18.33 -7.46 -10.34
CA SER A 336 -18.50 -7.74 -8.92
C SER A 336 -19.19 -6.59 -8.19
N ALA A 337 -20.13 -6.92 -7.30
CA ALA A 337 -20.79 -5.93 -6.44
C ALA A 337 -19.83 -5.22 -5.48
N TRP A 338 -18.66 -5.82 -5.23
CA TRP A 338 -17.58 -5.26 -4.42
C TRP A 338 -16.69 -4.27 -5.18
N THR A 339 -16.80 -4.17 -6.50
CA THR A 339 -16.02 -3.22 -7.30
C THR A 339 -16.26 -1.79 -6.83
N GLY A 340 -15.16 -1.11 -6.50
CA GLY A 340 -15.18 0.27 -6.00
C GLY A 340 -15.73 0.43 -4.58
N VAL A 341 -15.93 -0.64 -3.81
CA VAL A 341 -16.36 -0.58 -2.41
C VAL A 341 -15.14 -0.59 -1.49
N GLY A 342 -14.96 0.47 -0.71
CA GLY A 342 -13.90 0.58 0.28
C GLY A 342 -14.44 0.96 1.65
N ALA A 343 -13.68 0.64 2.69
CA ALA A 343 -13.98 1.07 4.05
C ALA A 343 -12.68 1.25 4.85
N CYS A 344 -12.74 2.10 5.87
CA CYS A 344 -11.73 2.11 6.92
C CYS A 344 -11.87 0.87 7.83
N ILE A 345 -11.10 0.82 8.93
CA ILE A 345 -11.15 -0.33 9.85
C ILE A 345 -12.50 -0.44 10.58
N GLY A 346 -13.11 0.69 10.93
CA GLY A 346 -14.38 0.72 11.67
C GLY A 346 -14.27 0.20 13.10
N ARG A 347 -15.42 0.01 13.76
CA ARG A 347 -15.53 -0.82 14.96
C ARG A 347 -15.45 -2.31 14.57
N PRO A 348 -14.99 -3.19 15.47
CA PRO A 348 -14.43 -2.88 16.79
C PRO A 348 -12.98 -2.39 16.75
N GLY A 349 -12.28 -2.43 15.60
CA GLY A 349 -10.83 -2.19 15.53
C GLY A 349 -10.33 -0.74 15.65
N CYS A 350 -11.20 0.22 15.96
CA CYS A 350 -10.82 1.62 16.12
C CYS A 350 -11.74 2.38 17.08
N ALA A 351 -11.19 2.88 18.20
CA ALA A 351 -11.89 3.70 19.20
C ALA A 351 -12.60 4.92 18.62
N LYS A 352 -12.03 5.49 17.56
CA LYS A 352 -12.55 6.71 16.94
C LYS A 352 -13.80 6.43 16.11
N SER A 353 -14.05 5.17 15.76
CA SER A 353 -15.18 4.80 14.92
C SER A 353 -16.49 4.82 15.71
N LEU A 354 -17.54 5.35 15.07
CA LEU A 354 -18.90 5.37 15.61
C LEU A 354 -19.73 4.14 15.21
N ALA A 355 -19.32 3.42 14.16
CA ALA A 355 -20.04 2.26 13.62
C ALA A 355 -19.11 1.12 13.15
N ASP A 356 -19.66 -0.07 12.95
CA ASP A 356 -19.04 -1.15 12.18
C ASP A 356 -19.28 -0.93 10.69
N VAL A 357 -18.51 -0.01 10.13
CA VAL A 357 -18.67 0.41 8.73
C VAL A 357 -18.34 -0.68 7.71
N ARG A 358 -17.66 -1.75 8.12
CA ARG A 358 -17.40 -2.90 7.23
C ARG A 358 -18.62 -3.81 7.18
N GLY A 359 -19.22 -4.10 8.33
CA GLY A 359 -20.51 -4.78 8.40
C GLY A 359 -21.62 -4.01 7.69
N ASP A 360 -21.68 -2.68 7.87
CA ASP A 360 -22.66 -1.83 7.18
C ASP A 360 -22.47 -1.87 5.65
N ALA A 361 -21.22 -1.81 5.18
CA ALA A 361 -20.91 -1.91 3.77
C ALA A 361 -21.27 -3.28 3.17
N GLU A 362 -21.02 -4.37 3.90
CA GLU A 362 -21.39 -5.73 3.49
C GLU A 362 -22.91 -5.90 3.39
N ALA A 363 -23.65 -5.41 4.37
CA ALA A 363 -25.12 -5.40 4.32
C ALA A 363 -25.64 -4.59 3.12
N ALA A 364 -25.03 -3.44 2.84
CA ALA A 364 -25.42 -2.59 1.72
C ALA A 364 -25.10 -3.20 0.35
N VAL A 365 -23.96 -3.90 0.22
CA VAL A 365 -23.60 -4.64 -1.00
C VAL A 365 -24.57 -5.79 -1.22
N THR A 366 -24.92 -6.53 -0.17
CA THR A 366 -25.85 -7.66 -0.24
C THR A 366 -27.28 -7.24 -0.60
N ALA A 367 -27.73 -6.09 -0.10
CA ALA A 367 -29.06 -5.55 -0.38
C ALA A 367 -29.16 -4.78 -1.72
N GLY A 368 -28.03 -4.40 -2.31
CA GLY A 368 -27.97 -3.57 -3.52
C GLY A 368 -28.05 -4.36 -4.83
N ASP A 369 -28.57 -3.71 -5.87
CA ASP A 369 -28.54 -4.26 -7.24
C ASP A 369 -27.12 -4.16 -7.84
N PRO A 370 -26.53 -5.20 -8.45
CA PRO A 370 -25.20 -5.13 -9.09
C PRO A 370 -25.13 -4.38 -10.43
N GLY A 371 -26.26 -4.04 -11.08
CA GLY A 371 -26.32 -3.81 -12.53
C GLY A 371 -26.00 -2.43 -13.15
N VAL A 372 -25.24 -1.51 -12.53
CA VAL A 372 -24.98 -0.19 -13.17
C VAL A 372 -23.56 0.31 -12.91
N ALA A 373 -22.94 0.98 -13.90
CA ALA A 373 -21.70 1.74 -13.71
C ALA A 373 -21.87 2.78 -12.60
N ARG A 374 -21.12 2.62 -11.51
CA ARG A 374 -21.33 3.32 -10.25
C ARG A 374 -20.05 4.02 -9.83
N LEU A 375 -20.18 5.24 -9.29
CA LEU A 375 -19.07 5.86 -8.56
C LEU A 375 -18.58 4.88 -7.47
N PRO A 376 -17.26 4.83 -7.18
CA PRO A 376 -16.74 4.15 -6.00
C PRO A 376 -17.45 4.65 -4.74
N VAL A 377 -17.58 3.81 -3.71
CA VAL A 377 -18.13 4.17 -2.41
C VAL A 377 -17.12 3.89 -1.31
N TYR A 378 -16.96 4.82 -0.38
CA TYR A 378 -16.05 4.66 0.75
C TYR A 378 -16.76 4.86 2.09
N TRP A 379 -16.63 3.89 2.98
CA TRP A 379 -17.28 3.84 4.27
C TRP A 379 -16.32 4.20 5.41
N SER A 380 -16.62 5.28 6.11
CA SER A 380 -15.77 5.89 7.12
C SER A 380 -16.46 5.88 8.48
N GLY A 381 -15.80 5.27 9.46
CA GLY A 381 -16.33 5.19 10.83
C GLY A 381 -16.31 6.51 11.59
N CYS A 382 -15.60 7.52 11.10
CA CYS A 382 -15.57 8.85 11.68
C CYS A 382 -15.14 9.89 10.63
N GLU A 383 -15.18 11.16 11.02
CA GLU A 383 -14.79 12.31 10.20
C GLU A 383 -13.35 12.27 9.66
N ARG A 384 -12.45 11.49 10.27
CA ARG A 384 -11.06 11.34 9.78
C ARG A 384 -10.96 10.63 8.43
N ARG A 385 -11.99 9.86 8.02
CA ARG A 385 -12.09 9.20 6.70
C ARG A 385 -10.83 8.43 6.28
N CYS A 386 -10.20 7.75 7.23
CA CYS A 386 -8.88 7.15 7.01
C CYS A 386 -8.90 6.21 5.78
N GLY A 387 -8.00 6.47 4.83
CA GLY A 387 -7.80 5.63 3.64
C GLY A 387 -8.80 5.83 2.51
N HIS A 388 -9.59 6.92 2.52
CA HIS A 388 -10.49 7.25 1.41
C HIS A 388 -9.72 7.40 0.08
N PRO A 389 -10.35 7.08 -1.06
CA PRO A 389 -9.73 7.24 -2.38
C PRO A 389 -9.57 8.73 -2.74
N LYS A 390 -8.74 9.00 -3.75
CA LYS A 390 -8.70 10.30 -4.44
C LYS A 390 -9.73 10.32 -5.57
N GLY A 391 -10.04 11.51 -6.10
CA GLY A 391 -10.89 11.66 -7.28
C GLY A 391 -12.37 11.79 -6.93
N SER A 392 -13.24 11.03 -7.60
CA SER A 392 -14.69 11.10 -7.39
C SER A 392 -15.22 9.82 -6.75
N TRP A 393 -15.95 9.96 -5.64
CA TRP A 393 -16.56 8.82 -4.93
C TRP A 393 -17.81 9.25 -4.14
N VAL A 394 -18.58 8.25 -3.69
CA VAL A 394 -19.64 8.39 -2.69
C VAL A 394 -19.03 8.18 -1.31
N ASP A 395 -19.07 9.19 -0.46
CA ASP A 395 -18.56 9.14 0.90
C ASP A 395 -19.70 8.84 1.87
N VAL A 396 -19.55 7.74 2.61
CA VAL A 396 -20.47 7.32 3.67
C VAL A 396 -19.74 7.47 5.00
N VAL A 397 -20.23 8.32 5.90
CA VAL A 397 -19.56 8.62 7.16
C VAL A 397 -20.51 8.34 8.31
N ALA A 398 -20.08 7.50 9.24
CA ALA A 398 -20.82 7.26 10.47
C ALA A 398 -20.88 8.54 11.30
N VAL A 399 -22.09 8.87 11.76
CA VAL A 399 -22.43 10.00 12.62
C VAL A 399 -23.28 9.50 13.79
N PRO A 400 -23.46 10.28 14.86
CA PRO A 400 -24.39 9.91 15.92
C PRO A 400 -25.79 9.58 15.35
N GLY A 401 -26.26 8.37 15.58
CA GLY A 401 -27.58 7.91 15.16
C GLY A 401 -27.73 7.51 13.69
N GLY A 402 -26.66 7.39 12.90
CA GLY A 402 -26.77 6.92 11.52
C GLY A 402 -25.55 7.21 10.64
N HIS A 403 -25.79 7.48 9.36
CA HIS A 403 -24.74 7.76 8.37
C HIS A 403 -25.05 9.01 7.55
N GLN A 404 -24.02 9.76 7.19
CA GLN A 404 -24.08 10.80 6.18
C GLN A 404 -23.58 10.25 4.84
N VAL A 405 -24.38 10.39 3.80
CA VAL A 405 -24.03 10.00 2.42
C VAL A 405 -23.85 11.27 1.59
N SER A 406 -22.69 11.44 0.98
CA SER A 406 -22.38 12.60 0.12
C SER A 406 -21.58 12.18 -1.10
N ARG A 407 -21.57 13.01 -2.15
CA ARG A 407 -20.64 12.84 -3.27
C ARG A 407 -19.44 13.73 -3.09
N VAL A 408 -18.28 13.22 -3.48
CA VAL A 408 -17.03 13.96 -3.52
C VAL A 408 -16.52 13.99 -4.95
N ARG A 409 -16.01 15.14 -5.39
CA ARG A 409 -15.33 15.35 -6.67
C ARG A 409 -14.07 16.18 -6.44
N GLY A 410 -12.92 15.52 -6.49
CA GLY A 410 -11.65 16.15 -6.08
C GLY A 410 -11.74 16.55 -4.60
N ASP A 411 -11.57 17.83 -4.31
CA ASP A 411 -11.67 18.36 -2.94
C ASP A 411 -13.08 18.88 -2.59
N VAL A 412 -14.00 18.90 -3.55
CA VAL A 412 -15.35 19.45 -3.36
C VAL A 412 -16.30 18.36 -2.88
N ARG A 413 -16.99 18.63 -1.78
CA ARG A 413 -17.97 17.73 -1.16
C ARG A 413 -19.38 18.31 -1.30
N GLY A 414 -20.28 17.53 -1.88
CA GLY A 414 -21.69 17.87 -1.96
C GLY A 414 -22.38 17.83 -0.59
N ALA A 415 -23.57 18.45 -0.50
CA ALA A 415 -24.39 18.42 0.71
C ALA A 415 -24.71 16.97 1.12
N PRO A 416 -24.43 16.56 2.37
CA PRO A 416 -24.72 15.21 2.83
C PRO A 416 -26.21 15.00 3.06
N ALA A 417 -26.71 13.82 2.70
CA ALA A 417 -27.99 13.31 3.16
C ALA A 417 -27.75 12.45 4.41
N THR A 418 -28.42 12.77 5.51
CA THR A 418 -28.35 11.94 6.72
C THR A 418 -29.39 10.84 6.65
N VAL A 419 -28.94 9.61 6.84
CA VAL A 419 -29.77 8.41 6.87
C VAL A 419 -29.80 7.89 8.29
N HIS A 420 -30.97 8.05 8.93
CA HIS A 420 -31.33 7.46 10.21
C HIS A 420 -32.33 6.34 9.91
N GLY A 421 -31.86 5.12 9.72
CA GLY A 421 -32.73 4.07 9.17
C GLY A 421 -32.15 2.67 9.24
N SER A 422 -32.91 1.73 8.69
CA SER A 422 -32.51 0.34 8.55
C SER A 422 -31.33 0.19 7.56
N PRO A 423 -30.59 -0.94 7.58
CA PRO A 423 -29.55 -1.21 6.57
C PRO A 423 -30.04 -1.09 5.13
N SER A 424 -31.33 -1.38 4.88
CA SER A 424 -31.96 -1.24 3.56
C SER A 424 -32.07 0.23 3.12
N ASP A 425 -32.42 1.14 4.03
CA ASP A 425 -32.53 2.58 3.71
C ASP A 425 -31.16 3.15 3.36
N LEU A 426 -30.13 2.70 4.08
CA LEU A 426 -28.74 3.07 3.83
C LEU A 426 -28.25 2.51 2.48
N ALA A 427 -28.55 1.25 2.18
CA ALA A 427 -28.23 0.63 0.90
C ALA A 427 -28.88 1.36 -0.28
N ALA A 428 -30.15 1.75 -0.14
CA ALA A 428 -30.88 2.51 -1.14
C ALA A 428 -30.27 3.91 -1.36
N ALA A 429 -29.97 4.63 -0.27
CA ALA A 429 -29.33 5.95 -0.33
C ALA A 429 -27.95 5.90 -1.00
N VAL A 430 -27.14 4.90 -0.65
CA VAL A 430 -25.83 4.67 -1.28
C VAL A 430 -25.99 4.34 -2.76
N THR A 431 -26.90 3.44 -3.11
CA THR A 431 -27.16 3.05 -4.51
C THR A 431 -27.57 4.26 -5.35
N ALA A 432 -28.51 5.07 -4.85
CA ALA A 432 -28.91 6.31 -5.50
C ALA A 432 -27.72 7.27 -5.68
N ALA A 433 -26.92 7.47 -4.63
CA ALA A 433 -25.73 8.31 -4.68
C ALA A 433 -24.67 7.80 -5.67
N ARG A 434 -24.59 6.49 -5.91
CA ARG A 434 -23.63 5.89 -6.86
C ARG A 434 -24.06 6.01 -8.33
N ILE A 435 -25.35 6.17 -8.63
CA ILE A 435 -25.90 6.13 -10.01
C ILE A 435 -26.13 7.53 -10.61
N THR A 436 -26.60 8.52 -9.85
CA THR A 436 -27.06 9.77 -10.49
C THR A 436 -25.90 10.52 -11.16
N ARG A 437 -25.96 10.64 -12.48
CA ARG A 437 -25.18 11.63 -13.24
C ARG A 437 -25.82 12.99 -13.03
N SER A 438 -25.16 13.87 -12.27
CA SER A 438 -25.49 15.29 -12.19
C SER A 438 -24.27 16.12 -12.55
#